data_AF-A0A5E7NIQ8-F1
#
_entry.id   AF-A0A5E7NIQ8-F1
#
_cell.length_a   1.000
_cell.length_b   1.000
_cell.length_c   1.000
_cell.angle_alpha   90.00
_cell.angle_beta   90.00
_cell.angle_gamma   90.00
#
_symmetry.space_group_name_H-M   'P 1'
#
loop_
_entity.id
_entity.type
_entity.pdbx_description
1 polymer ?
#
loop_
_entity_poly.entity_id
_entity_poly.type
_entity_poly.pdbx_seq_one_letter_code
_entity_poly.pdbx_strand_id
1 'polypeptide(L)'
;MTSTLGLGAFPHRRTLGVLTASLLTFSVHAAPLTRDNGAAVGDNQNSQTAGANGPVLLQDVQLIQKLQRFDRERIPERVVHARGTGAHGTFTVTDDLSDLTKAKVFAGGQSTPVFVRFSAVVHGNHSPETLRDPRGFATKFYTADGNWDLVGNNFPTFFIRDAIKFPDMVHAFKPDPRTNLDDDARRFDFFSHVPEATRTLTELYSNSGTPASYREMDGNGVHAYKLVNAKGEVRYVKFHWKSLQGINNLDPKAVTIVQGRDYSHMTNDLVSHINKGNFPKWDLYVQVLNPKDLYKFDFDPLDATKIWPGVPERKVGQMVLNRNPANVFQETEQVAMAPANLVPGIEPSEDRLLQGRVFSYADTQLYRLGANALQLPINAPKVAVNNGNQDGAMNIGHSSSGVNYQPSRLLPRDESQTARYSQSALSGSTQQAKIQREQNFKQAGDLYRSFSKKERKDLIESFGGSLATTDDESKHIILSFLYKADPEYGSGVTKVAKGDLGRVKALAAKLAD
;
A
#
# COMPACT_ATOMS: atom_id res chain seq x y z
N MET A 1 0.25 -72.81 60.18
CA MET A 1 -0.66 -73.80 59.57
C MET A 1 -1.66 -73.02 58.72
N THR A 2 -1.36 -72.75 57.45
CA THR A 2 -1.84 -73.51 56.27
C THR A 2 -3.36 -73.60 56.17
N SER A 3 -3.98 -72.86 55.25
CA SER A 3 -4.60 -73.47 54.05
C SER A 3 -5.05 -72.41 53.05
N THR A 4 -4.50 -72.52 51.84
CA THR A 4 -4.93 -71.95 50.57
C THR A 4 -6.32 -72.44 50.14
N LEU A 5 -7.07 -71.60 49.41
CA LEU A 5 -8.06 -72.04 48.42
C LEU A 5 -8.15 -70.95 47.33
N GLY A 6 -7.74 -71.30 46.11
CA GLY A 6 -7.89 -70.47 44.92
C GLY A 6 -9.25 -70.65 44.26
N LEU A 7 -9.56 -69.80 43.27
CA LEU A 7 -10.66 -70.01 42.32
C LEU A 7 -10.45 -69.16 41.06
N GLY A 8 -10.33 -69.86 39.92
CA GLY A 8 -11.22 -69.69 38.77
C GLY A 8 -11.05 -68.47 37.85
N ALA A 9 -10.68 -68.74 36.60
CA ALA A 9 -10.63 -67.76 35.52
C ALA A 9 -11.82 -67.89 34.53
N PHE A 10 -12.23 -66.72 33.99
CA PHE A 10 -13.01 -66.43 32.76
C PHE A 10 -14.51 -66.79 32.66
N PRO A 11 -15.34 -66.12 31.81
CA PRO A 11 -15.00 -65.18 30.73
C PRO A 11 -15.78 -63.83 30.65
N HIS A 12 -15.18 -62.90 29.91
CA HIS A 12 -15.72 -61.60 29.49
C HIS A 12 -17.00 -61.70 28.64
N ARG A 13 -18.06 -60.97 29.05
CA ARG A 13 -19.12 -60.50 28.15
C ARG A 13 -18.91 -59.03 27.82
N ARG A 14 -19.01 -58.73 26.53
CA ARG A 14 -18.91 -57.40 25.91
C ARG A 14 -20.01 -56.47 26.45
N THR A 15 -19.63 -55.32 26.98
CA THR A 15 -20.52 -54.18 27.21
C THR A 15 -20.16 -53.06 26.24
N LEU A 16 -21.11 -52.75 25.39
CA LEU A 16 -21.13 -51.64 24.43
C LEU A 16 -21.25 -50.33 25.23
N GLY A 17 -20.17 -49.56 25.34
CA GLY A 17 -20.18 -48.24 25.97
C GLY A 17 -20.68 -47.20 24.98
N VAL A 18 -21.93 -46.77 25.14
CA VAL A 18 -22.48 -45.58 24.47
C VAL A 18 -21.87 -44.34 25.13
N LEU A 19 -20.90 -43.70 24.47
CA LEU A 19 -20.45 -42.35 24.84
C LEU A 19 -21.50 -41.35 24.35
N THR A 20 -22.37 -40.90 25.24
CA THR A 20 -23.17 -39.68 25.04
C THR A 20 -22.24 -38.47 25.14
N ALA A 21 -21.95 -37.85 24.00
CA ALA A 21 -21.31 -36.54 23.94
C ALA A 21 -22.31 -35.49 24.45
N SER A 22 -22.11 -35.02 25.68
CA SER A 22 -22.84 -33.90 26.24
C SER A 22 -22.50 -32.63 25.47
N LEU A 23 -23.43 -32.18 24.63
CA LEU A 23 -23.44 -30.85 24.04
C LEU A 23 -23.52 -29.81 25.18
N LEU A 24 -22.38 -29.24 25.55
CA LEU A 24 -22.33 -28.01 26.34
C LEU A 24 -22.87 -26.88 25.46
N THR A 25 -24.16 -26.61 25.57
CA THR A 25 -24.76 -25.37 25.09
C THR A 25 -24.21 -24.24 25.94
N PHE A 26 -23.24 -23.49 25.39
CA PHE A 26 -22.87 -22.19 25.94
C PHE A 26 -24.07 -21.25 25.79
N SER A 27 -24.87 -21.12 26.85
CA SER A 27 -25.86 -20.05 26.94
C SER A 27 -25.12 -18.71 26.91
N VAL A 28 -25.14 -18.06 25.75
CA VAL A 28 -24.67 -16.67 25.57
C VAL A 28 -25.58 -15.76 26.40
N HIS A 29 -25.28 -15.60 27.68
CA HIS A 29 -25.88 -14.53 28.47
C HIS A 29 -25.30 -13.22 27.96
N ALA A 30 -26.16 -12.30 27.54
CA ALA A 30 -25.74 -10.95 27.18
C ALA A 30 -25.06 -10.32 28.39
N ALA A 31 -23.79 -9.93 28.23
CA ALA A 31 -23.05 -9.25 29.29
C ALA A 31 -23.67 -7.87 29.56
N PRO A 32 -23.76 -7.43 30.83
CA PRO A 32 -24.28 -6.11 31.17
C PRO A 32 -23.40 -5.00 30.58
N LEU A 33 -24.01 -3.86 30.23
CA LEU A 33 -23.28 -2.66 29.81
C LEU A 33 -22.42 -2.14 30.97
N THR A 34 -21.18 -1.77 30.66
CA THR A 34 -20.21 -1.24 31.63
C THR A 34 -19.57 0.06 31.14
N ARG A 35 -19.00 0.81 32.08
CA ARG A 35 -18.02 1.89 31.84
C ARG A 35 -16.63 1.30 31.58
N ASP A 36 -15.70 2.12 31.10
CA ASP A 36 -14.32 1.68 30.81
C ASP A 36 -13.57 1.16 32.05
N ASN A 37 -14.00 1.52 33.26
CA ASN A 37 -13.45 0.99 34.51
C ASN A 37 -14.12 -0.32 34.97
N GLY A 38 -15.00 -0.91 34.15
CA GLY A 38 -15.71 -2.16 34.42
C GLY A 38 -16.98 -2.02 35.28
N ALA A 39 -17.33 -0.82 35.76
CA ALA A 39 -18.53 -0.64 36.57
C ALA A 39 -19.81 -0.66 35.72
N ALA A 40 -20.85 -1.35 36.21
CA ALA A 40 -22.12 -1.47 35.51
C ALA A 40 -22.83 -0.13 35.29
N VAL A 41 -23.64 -0.06 34.23
CA VAL A 41 -24.48 1.08 33.86
C VAL A 41 -25.93 0.78 34.20
N GLY A 42 -26.57 1.65 34.99
CA GLY A 42 -27.97 1.48 35.43
C GLY A 42 -29.01 2.00 34.44
N ASP A 43 -28.71 3.09 33.73
CA ASP A 43 -29.53 3.64 32.65
C ASP A 43 -28.59 4.21 31.57
N ASN A 44 -28.93 3.99 30.30
CA ASN A 44 -28.17 4.45 29.14
C ASN A 44 -29.06 5.17 28.11
N GLN A 45 -30.30 5.46 28.48
CA GLN A 45 -31.30 6.19 27.69
C GLN A 45 -31.48 7.62 28.23
N ASN A 46 -31.37 7.80 29.55
CA ASN A 46 -31.59 9.09 30.21
C ASN A 46 -30.33 9.58 30.93
N SER A 47 -29.99 10.85 30.76
CA SER A 47 -28.98 11.53 31.57
C SER A 47 -29.51 11.83 32.97
N GLN A 48 -28.62 11.96 33.96
CA GLN A 48 -29.00 12.42 35.29
C GLN A 48 -29.36 13.92 35.28
N THR A 49 -30.56 14.28 35.75
CA THR A 49 -31.06 15.66 35.80
C THR A 49 -31.53 16.07 37.20
N ALA A 50 -31.59 17.38 37.47
CA ALA A 50 -32.17 17.97 38.68
C ALA A 50 -33.73 17.96 38.65
N GLY A 51 -34.33 16.77 38.68
CA GLY A 51 -35.78 16.59 38.51
C GLY A 51 -36.19 16.46 37.04
N ALA A 52 -37.47 16.12 36.81
CA ALA A 52 -37.97 15.74 35.48
C ALA A 52 -37.80 16.82 34.40
N ASN A 53 -37.81 18.10 34.78
CA ASN A 53 -37.66 19.25 33.89
C ASN A 53 -36.41 20.09 34.20
N GLY A 54 -35.48 19.57 35.01
CA GLY A 54 -34.28 20.30 35.43
C GLY A 54 -33.08 20.07 34.51
N PRO A 55 -31.99 20.83 34.69
CA PRO A 55 -30.76 20.68 33.91
C PRO A 55 -30.03 19.37 34.21
N VAL A 56 -29.17 18.95 33.27
CA VAL A 56 -28.24 17.81 33.40
C VAL A 56 -27.16 18.11 34.44
N LEU A 57 -26.74 17.09 35.19
CA LEU A 57 -25.73 17.21 36.24
C LEU A 57 -24.32 16.82 35.76
N LEU A 58 -23.31 17.58 36.17
CA LEU A 58 -21.90 17.28 35.90
C LEU A 58 -21.41 15.97 36.55
N GLN A 59 -22.14 15.42 37.52
CA GLN A 59 -21.77 14.16 38.17
C GLN A 59 -22.20 12.90 37.39
N ASP A 60 -22.86 13.05 36.24
CA ASP A 60 -23.20 11.92 35.36
C ASP A 60 -21.94 11.39 34.64
N VAL A 61 -21.22 10.51 35.33
CA VAL A 61 -19.97 9.92 34.83
C VAL A 61 -20.17 9.00 33.63
N GLN A 62 -21.38 8.47 33.41
CA GLN A 62 -21.69 7.67 32.22
C GLN A 62 -21.81 8.57 30.99
N LEU A 63 -22.55 9.67 31.10
CA LEU A 63 -22.67 10.68 30.05
C LEU A 63 -21.30 11.25 29.68
N ILE A 64 -20.54 11.71 30.68
CA ILE A 64 -19.24 12.36 30.47
C ILE A 64 -18.26 11.41 29.79
N GLN A 65 -18.10 10.19 30.30
CA GLN A 65 -17.15 9.24 29.71
C GLN A 65 -17.52 8.90 28.26
N LYS A 66 -18.80 8.63 27.97
CA LYS A 66 -19.24 8.32 26.60
C LYS A 66 -18.93 9.44 25.62
N LEU A 67 -19.26 10.69 25.98
CA LEU A 67 -18.99 11.85 25.12
C LEU A 67 -17.49 12.08 24.94
N GLN A 68 -16.69 12.03 26.01
CA GLN A 68 -15.25 12.24 25.92
C GLN A 68 -14.54 11.22 25.02
N ARG A 69 -15.00 9.97 25.02
CA ARG A 69 -14.50 8.91 24.14
C ARG A 69 -14.95 9.14 22.69
N PHE A 70 -16.24 9.44 22.48
CA PHE A 70 -16.81 9.76 21.17
C PHE A 70 -16.08 10.92 20.48
N ASP A 71 -15.84 12.01 21.22
CA ASP A 71 -15.15 13.21 20.73
C ASP A 71 -13.70 12.95 20.27
N ARG A 72 -13.12 11.80 20.63
CA ARG A 72 -11.73 11.41 20.34
C ARG A 72 -11.63 10.14 19.50
N GLU A 73 -12.71 9.73 18.83
CA GLU A 73 -12.69 8.56 17.95
C GLU A 73 -11.83 8.77 16.68
N ARG A 74 -11.72 10.02 16.19
CA ARG A 74 -11.00 10.32 14.95
C ARG A 74 -9.52 10.55 15.23
N ILE A 75 -8.68 9.90 14.43
CA ILE A 75 -7.25 10.20 14.29
C ILE A 75 -7.04 10.90 12.94
N PRO A 76 -5.89 11.56 12.71
CA PRO A 76 -5.58 12.11 11.39
C PRO A 76 -5.67 11.01 10.32
N GLU A 77 -6.31 11.31 9.19
CA GLU A 77 -6.22 10.41 8.03
C GLU A 77 -4.79 10.40 7.48
N ARG A 78 -4.49 9.46 6.57
CA ARG A 78 -3.20 9.51 5.85
C ARG A 78 -3.18 10.74 4.95
N VAL A 79 -2.04 11.44 4.92
CA VAL A 79 -1.84 12.65 4.08
C VAL A 79 -2.10 12.38 2.58
N VAL A 80 -1.76 11.17 2.13
CA VAL A 80 -2.11 10.59 0.83
C VAL A 80 -2.64 9.18 1.05
N HIS A 81 -3.42 8.66 0.12
CA HIS A 81 -4.05 7.34 0.22
C HIS A 81 -5.01 7.20 1.41
N ALA A 82 -5.74 8.27 1.74
CA ALA A 82 -6.71 8.30 2.83
C ALA A 82 -7.86 7.30 2.59
N ARG A 83 -8.50 7.35 1.42
CA ARG A 83 -9.55 6.39 1.02
C ARG A 83 -8.95 5.02 0.71
N GLY A 84 -9.28 3.99 1.49
CA GLY A 84 -8.76 2.65 1.24
C GLY A 84 -9.50 1.50 1.93
N THR A 85 -9.20 0.28 1.48
CA THR A 85 -9.88 -0.96 1.87
C THR A 85 -8.84 -2.02 2.23
N GLY A 86 -9.01 -2.67 3.38
CA GLY A 86 -8.11 -3.70 3.88
C GLY A 86 -8.66 -5.11 3.66
N ALA A 87 -7.78 -6.08 3.47
CA ALA A 87 -8.12 -7.50 3.47
C ALA A 87 -6.93 -8.35 3.93
N HIS A 88 -7.21 -9.44 4.63
CA HIS A 88 -6.24 -10.45 5.02
C HIS A 88 -6.13 -11.53 3.95
N GLY A 89 -4.97 -12.18 3.92
CA GLY A 89 -4.73 -13.28 3.02
C GLY A 89 -3.51 -14.11 3.37
N THR A 90 -3.02 -14.84 2.37
CA THR A 90 -1.80 -15.63 2.45
C THR A 90 -1.05 -15.56 1.14
N PHE A 91 0.27 -15.44 1.20
CA PHE A 91 1.18 -15.57 0.09
C PHE A 91 1.91 -16.92 0.17
N THR A 92 2.00 -17.64 -0.94
CA THR A 92 2.69 -18.94 -1.02
C THR A 92 3.70 -18.92 -2.16
N VAL A 93 4.95 -19.26 -1.85
CA VAL A 93 6.05 -19.33 -2.80
C VAL A 93 5.93 -20.59 -3.65
N THR A 94 5.99 -20.43 -4.96
CA THR A 94 5.99 -21.53 -5.95
C THR A 94 7.35 -21.74 -6.61
N ASP A 95 8.23 -20.73 -6.57
CA ASP A 95 9.57 -20.78 -7.13
C ASP A 95 10.57 -20.16 -6.13
N ASP A 96 11.59 -20.93 -5.77
CA ASP A 96 12.57 -20.55 -4.74
C ASP A 96 13.51 -19.44 -5.27
N LEU A 97 13.66 -18.37 -4.49
CA LEU A 97 14.57 -17.26 -4.83
C LEU A 97 15.86 -17.26 -4.01
N SER A 98 16.27 -18.39 -3.44
CA SER A 98 17.53 -18.50 -2.68
C SER A 98 18.77 -18.08 -3.47
N ASP A 99 18.73 -18.12 -4.80
CA ASP A 99 19.76 -17.60 -5.69
C ASP A 99 19.88 -16.07 -5.67
N LEU A 100 18.77 -15.37 -5.39
CA LEU A 100 18.65 -13.91 -5.38
C LEU A 100 18.66 -13.31 -3.98
N THR A 101 18.07 -13.98 -2.99
CA THR A 101 17.83 -13.42 -1.65
C THR A 101 17.92 -14.46 -0.54
N LYS A 102 18.39 -14.03 0.63
CA LYS A 102 18.34 -14.81 1.87
C LYS A 102 17.05 -14.64 2.69
N ALA A 103 16.09 -13.85 2.21
CA ALA A 103 14.85 -13.58 2.92
C ALA A 103 13.94 -14.82 2.94
N LYS A 104 13.54 -15.29 4.14
CA LYS A 104 12.74 -16.51 4.28
C LYS A 104 11.37 -16.46 3.64
N VAL A 105 10.81 -15.27 3.41
CA VAL A 105 9.53 -15.09 2.71
C VAL A 105 9.52 -15.65 1.29
N PHE A 106 10.70 -15.84 0.68
CA PHE A 106 10.86 -16.40 -0.66
C PHE A 106 11.48 -17.80 -0.69
N ALA A 107 11.59 -18.47 0.47
CA ALA A 107 12.00 -19.86 0.50
C ALA A 107 10.92 -20.75 -0.15
N GLY A 108 11.34 -21.76 -0.93
CA GLY A 108 10.43 -22.65 -1.65
C GLY A 108 9.36 -23.28 -0.74
N GLY A 109 8.08 -23.17 -1.13
CA GLY A 109 6.94 -23.69 -0.37
C GLY A 109 6.56 -22.89 0.87
N GLN A 110 7.28 -21.81 1.20
CA GLN A 110 6.93 -20.95 2.33
C GLN A 110 5.54 -20.34 2.13
N SER A 111 4.72 -20.43 3.17
CA SER A 111 3.42 -19.76 3.26
C SER A 111 3.50 -18.66 4.31
N THR A 112 3.12 -17.43 3.94
CA THR A 112 3.25 -16.25 4.78
C THR A 112 1.91 -15.53 4.86
N PRO A 113 1.36 -15.31 6.08
CA PRO A 113 0.19 -14.46 6.25
C PRO A 113 0.47 -13.04 5.74
N VAL A 114 -0.53 -12.41 5.13
CA VAL A 114 -0.42 -11.03 4.64
C VAL A 114 -1.63 -10.20 5.02
N PHE A 115 -1.42 -8.89 5.13
CA PHE A 115 -2.49 -7.89 5.11
C PHE A 115 -2.26 -6.94 3.93
N VAL A 116 -3.28 -6.75 3.11
CA VAL A 116 -3.25 -5.84 1.97
C VAL A 116 -4.17 -4.65 2.24
N ARG A 117 -3.69 -3.46 1.94
CA ARG A 117 -4.52 -2.24 1.89
C ARG A 117 -4.47 -1.65 0.48
N PHE A 118 -5.63 -1.63 -0.18
CA PHE A 118 -5.84 -0.90 -1.41
C PHE A 118 -6.30 0.53 -1.14
N SER A 119 -6.10 1.46 -2.07
CA SER A 119 -6.50 2.86 -1.87
C SER A 119 -6.56 3.69 -3.16
N ALA A 120 -7.30 4.80 -3.13
CA ALA A 120 -7.02 5.96 -4.00
C ALA A 120 -5.79 6.74 -3.47
N VAL A 121 -5.48 7.93 -3.98
CA VAL A 121 -4.30 8.73 -3.55
C VAL A 121 -4.69 10.11 -3.05
N VAL A 122 -5.41 10.88 -3.85
CA VAL A 122 -5.55 12.34 -3.70
C VAL A 122 -6.61 12.71 -2.68
N HIS A 123 -7.83 12.20 -2.77
CA HIS A 123 -8.93 12.72 -1.95
C HIS A 123 -9.04 12.05 -0.56
N GLY A 124 -9.89 12.61 0.31
CA GLY A 124 -10.05 12.19 1.71
C GLY A 124 -10.77 10.84 1.90
N ASN A 125 -10.87 10.37 3.14
CA ASN A 125 -11.28 8.99 3.49
C ASN A 125 -12.67 8.51 3.00
N HIS A 126 -13.60 9.39 2.66
CA HIS A 126 -14.91 9.05 2.08
C HIS A 126 -15.12 9.59 0.65
N SER A 127 -14.04 9.91 -0.06
CA SER A 127 -14.14 10.33 -1.46
C SER A 127 -14.65 9.21 -2.38
N PRO A 128 -15.32 9.53 -3.49
CA PRO A 128 -15.71 8.53 -4.48
C PRO A 128 -14.52 7.74 -5.03
N GLU A 129 -14.62 6.41 -5.01
CA GLU A 129 -13.59 5.50 -5.54
C GLU A 129 -13.54 5.48 -7.07
N THR A 130 -14.51 6.13 -7.72
CA THR A 130 -14.56 6.38 -9.17
C THR A 130 -13.64 7.51 -9.63
N LEU A 131 -13.10 8.32 -8.71
CA LEU A 131 -12.23 9.44 -9.07
C LEU A 131 -10.94 8.94 -9.75
N ARG A 132 -10.52 9.67 -10.80
CA ARG A 132 -9.32 9.33 -11.57
C ARG A 132 -8.07 9.51 -10.71
N ASP A 133 -7.33 8.42 -10.50
CA ASP A 133 -6.16 8.41 -9.62
C ASP A 133 -5.33 7.12 -9.87
N PRO A 134 -4.03 7.05 -9.54
CA PRO A 134 -3.41 5.76 -9.28
C PRO A 134 -4.14 5.02 -8.15
N ARG A 135 -3.95 3.71 -8.06
CA ARG A 135 -4.48 2.91 -6.96
C ARG A 135 -3.34 2.32 -6.15
N GLY A 136 -3.31 2.60 -4.85
CA GLY A 136 -2.36 1.99 -3.93
C GLY A 136 -2.59 0.49 -3.79
N PHE A 137 -1.51 -0.26 -3.75
CA PHE A 137 -1.48 -1.71 -3.53
C PHE A 137 -0.35 -2.00 -2.54
N ALA A 138 -0.64 -1.87 -1.24
CA ALA A 138 0.33 -2.10 -0.17
C ALA A 138 0.12 -3.46 0.48
N THR A 139 1.16 -4.30 0.50
CA THR A 139 1.14 -5.63 1.11
C THR A 139 2.13 -5.70 2.27
N LYS A 140 1.63 -5.99 3.47
CA LYS A 140 2.42 -6.37 4.65
C LYS A 140 2.52 -7.88 4.73
N PHE A 141 3.74 -8.39 4.74
CA PHE A 141 4.05 -9.80 4.93
C PHE A 141 4.50 -10.03 6.36
N TYR A 142 3.81 -10.90 7.09
CA TYR A 142 4.19 -11.29 8.45
C TYR A 142 5.18 -12.46 8.40
N THR A 143 6.43 -12.18 8.02
CA THR A 143 7.45 -13.19 7.73
C THR A 143 8.06 -13.78 9.00
N ALA A 144 8.82 -14.88 8.83
CA ALA A 144 9.61 -15.49 9.91
C ALA A 144 10.86 -14.67 10.32
N ASP A 145 11.19 -13.60 9.58
CA ASP A 145 12.32 -12.70 9.87
C ASP A 145 11.87 -11.30 10.33
N GLY A 146 10.57 -11.10 10.56
CA GLY A 146 9.96 -9.79 10.82
C GLY A 146 8.96 -9.39 9.73
N ASN A 147 8.34 -8.22 9.89
CA ASN A 147 7.40 -7.73 8.88
C ASN A 147 8.16 -7.12 7.69
N TRP A 148 7.77 -7.49 6.47
CA TRP A 148 8.21 -6.84 5.24
C TRP A 148 7.02 -6.16 4.56
N ASP A 149 7.17 -4.91 4.13
CA ASP A 149 6.12 -4.20 3.41
C ASP A 149 6.53 -3.91 1.96
N LEU A 150 5.77 -4.46 1.00
CA LEU A 150 5.83 -4.07 -0.40
C LEU A 150 4.75 -3.02 -0.67
N VAL A 151 5.13 -1.75 -0.63
CA VAL A 151 4.22 -0.61 -0.78
C VAL A 151 4.20 -0.12 -2.22
N GLY A 152 3.35 -0.73 -3.04
CA GLY A 152 3.23 -0.47 -4.48
C GLY A 152 1.98 0.31 -4.88
N ASN A 153 1.82 0.47 -6.20
CA ASN A 153 0.64 1.00 -6.88
C ASN A 153 0.22 0.08 -8.02
N ASN A 154 -0.97 0.25 -8.59
CA ASN A 154 -1.35 -0.42 -9.84
C ASN A 154 -0.45 0.01 -11.00
N PHE A 155 -0.08 1.29 -11.09
CA PHE A 155 0.84 1.79 -12.12
C PHE A 155 2.28 1.33 -11.85
N PRO A 156 3.02 0.88 -12.89
CA PRO A 156 4.40 0.42 -12.76
C PRO A 156 5.43 1.55 -12.71
N THR A 157 5.01 2.81 -12.91
CA THR A 157 5.86 4.01 -12.83
C THR A 157 5.21 5.12 -12.02
N PHE A 158 6.00 6.13 -11.67
CA PHE A 158 5.55 7.30 -10.92
C PHE A 158 5.72 8.60 -11.71
N PHE A 159 5.12 9.70 -11.24
CA PHE A 159 5.14 11.00 -11.94
C PHE A 159 6.45 11.76 -11.78
N ILE A 160 7.21 11.47 -10.73
CA ILE A 160 8.48 12.10 -10.38
C ILE A 160 9.51 11.01 -10.10
N ARG A 161 10.78 11.37 -10.15
CA ARG A 161 11.92 10.45 -9.91
C ARG A 161 12.76 10.77 -8.68
N ASP A 162 12.43 11.85 -7.97
CA ASP A 162 13.17 12.29 -6.79
C ASP A 162 12.17 12.70 -5.69
N ALA A 163 12.35 12.16 -4.49
CA ALA A 163 11.40 12.33 -3.39
C ALA A 163 11.29 13.78 -2.91
N ILE A 164 12.28 14.63 -3.17
CA ILE A 164 12.23 16.05 -2.78
C ILE A 164 11.02 16.77 -3.41
N LYS A 165 10.55 16.30 -4.58
CA LYS A 165 9.39 16.86 -5.30
C LYS A 165 8.05 16.28 -4.85
N PHE A 166 8.04 15.29 -3.95
CA PHE A 166 6.80 14.62 -3.56
C PHE A 166 5.79 15.57 -2.91
N PRO A 167 6.16 16.45 -1.95
CA PRO A 167 5.21 17.41 -1.38
C PRO A 167 4.64 18.37 -2.43
N ASP A 168 5.49 18.91 -3.31
CA ASP A 168 5.05 19.82 -4.39
C ASP A 168 4.05 19.15 -5.33
N MET A 169 4.38 17.93 -5.77
CA MET A 169 3.52 17.13 -6.64
C MET A 169 2.17 16.84 -5.99
N VAL A 170 2.16 16.45 -4.70
CA VAL A 170 0.92 16.19 -3.96
C VAL A 170 0.09 17.46 -3.79
N HIS A 171 0.71 18.59 -3.45
CA HIS A 171 0.00 19.87 -3.35
C HIS A 171 -0.63 20.26 -4.68
N ALA A 172 0.08 20.08 -5.80
CA ALA A 172 -0.42 20.38 -7.14
C ALA A 172 -1.58 19.46 -7.56
N PHE A 173 -1.57 18.19 -7.12
CA PHE A 173 -2.65 17.23 -7.38
C PHE A 173 -3.90 17.43 -6.52
N LYS A 174 -3.73 17.74 -5.23
CA LYS A 174 -4.81 17.92 -4.24
C LYS A 174 -5.73 19.08 -4.61
N PRO A 175 -6.95 19.12 -4.04
CA PRO A 175 -7.84 20.27 -4.16
C PRO A 175 -7.14 21.60 -3.87
N ASP A 176 -7.58 22.67 -4.53
CA ASP A 176 -7.02 24.01 -4.35
C ASP A 176 -7.17 24.46 -2.89
N PRO A 177 -6.09 24.91 -2.22
CA PRO A 177 -6.15 25.31 -0.81
C PRO A 177 -7.10 26.49 -0.52
N ARG A 178 -7.52 27.24 -1.55
CA ARG A 178 -8.44 28.39 -1.43
C ARG A 178 -9.90 27.97 -1.41
N THR A 179 -10.24 26.85 -2.05
CA THR A 179 -11.64 26.46 -2.32
C THR A 179 -11.98 25.04 -1.88
N ASN A 180 -10.98 24.18 -1.66
CA ASN A 180 -11.13 22.75 -1.45
C ASN A 180 -11.87 22.05 -2.61
N LEU A 181 -11.81 22.63 -3.82
CA LEU A 181 -12.32 22.05 -5.06
C LEU A 181 -11.15 21.58 -5.94
N ASP A 182 -11.40 20.57 -6.77
CA ASP A 182 -10.42 20.14 -7.76
C ASP A 182 -10.17 21.26 -8.79
N ASP A 183 -8.90 21.53 -9.07
CA ASP A 183 -8.45 22.44 -10.11
C ASP A 183 -7.24 21.84 -10.83
N ASP A 184 -7.50 21.22 -11.98
CA ASP A 184 -6.47 20.56 -12.78
C ASP A 184 -5.46 21.54 -13.38
N ALA A 185 -5.76 22.85 -13.48
CA ALA A 185 -4.78 23.82 -13.97
C ALA A 185 -3.52 23.84 -13.08
N ARG A 186 -3.69 23.64 -11.77
CA ARG A 186 -2.60 23.63 -10.79
C ARG A 186 -1.59 22.50 -11.01
N ARG A 187 -2.07 21.29 -11.34
CA ARG A 187 -1.17 20.17 -11.63
C ARG A 187 -0.45 20.36 -12.95
N PHE A 188 -1.09 20.96 -13.96
CA PHE A 188 -0.47 21.15 -15.26
C PHE A 188 0.53 22.31 -15.27
N ASP A 189 0.36 23.33 -14.45
CA ASP A 189 1.42 24.30 -14.14
C ASP A 189 2.65 23.55 -13.59
N PHE A 190 2.49 22.78 -12.51
CA PHE A 190 3.58 21.98 -11.95
C PHE A 190 4.20 21.05 -13.00
N PHE A 191 3.39 20.24 -13.71
CA PHE A 191 3.88 19.25 -14.64
C PHE A 191 4.47 19.83 -15.93
N SER A 192 4.21 21.10 -16.26
CA SER A 192 4.91 21.78 -17.37
C SER A 192 6.42 21.88 -17.11
N HIS A 193 6.85 21.82 -15.85
CA HIS A 193 8.25 21.81 -15.45
C HIS A 193 8.84 20.39 -15.31
N VAL A 194 8.04 19.34 -15.50
CA VAL A 194 8.37 17.96 -15.11
C VAL A 194 8.13 17.01 -16.29
N PRO A 195 8.98 17.06 -17.34
CA PRO A 195 8.81 16.23 -18.53
C PRO A 195 8.82 14.72 -18.22
N GLU A 196 9.45 14.29 -17.13
CA GLU A 196 9.47 12.89 -16.72
C GLU A 196 8.11 12.32 -16.30
N ALA A 197 7.14 13.18 -15.99
CA ALA A 197 5.79 12.76 -15.63
C ALA A 197 5.00 12.22 -16.83
N THR A 198 5.47 12.46 -18.07
CA THR A 198 4.73 12.19 -19.31
C THR A 198 4.20 10.76 -19.40
N ARG A 199 5.01 9.75 -19.05
CA ARG A 199 4.57 8.34 -19.09
C ARG A 199 3.43 8.08 -18.11
N THR A 200 3.58 8.51 -16.85
CA THR A 200 2.59 8.22 -15.80
C THR A 200 1.33 9.09 -15.96
N LEU A 201 1.43 10.31 -16.51
CA LEU A 201 0.26 11.10 -16.92
C LEU A 201 -0.50 10.42 -18.06
N THR A 202 0.21 9.83 -19.03
CA THR A 202 -0.41 9.02 -20.09
C THR A 202 -1.22 7.86 -19.49
N GLU A 203 -0.69 7.20 -18.46
CA GLU A 203 -1.37 6.12 -17.75
C GLU A 203 -2.57 6.63 -16.91
N LEU A 204 -2.39 7.73 -16.17
CA LEU A 204 -3.42 8.34 -15.33
C LEU A 204 -4.65 8.77 -16.13
N TYR A 205 -4.47 9.38 -17.29
CA TYR A 205 -5.57 9.85 -18.13
C TYR A 205 -6.13 8.78 -19.07
N SER A 206 -5.48 7.61 -19.15
CA SER A 206 -6.08 6.41 -19.78
C SER A 206 -7.17 5.81 -18.89
N ASN A 207 -7.89 4.79 -19.36
CA ASN A 207 -8.90 4.13 -18.54
C ASN A 207 -8.30 3.41 -17.30
N SER A 208 -6.99 3.14 -17.28
CA SER A 208 -6.30 2.59 -16.10
C SER A 208 -6.33 3.53 -14.88
N GLY A 209 -6.60 4.82 -15.07
CA GLY A 209 -6.85 5.77 -13.97
C GLY A 209 -8.18 5.58 -13.25
N THR A 210 -9.08 4.75 -13.79
CA THR A 210 -10.39 4.42 -13.20
C THR A 210 -10.65 2.91 -13.27
N PRO A 211 -9.89 2.07 -12.53
CA PRO A 211 -10.12 0.63 -12.50
C PRO A 211 -11.54 0.29 -12.02
N ALA A 212 -12.13 -0.78 -12.57
CA ALA A 212 -13.50 -1.19 -12.21
C ALA A 212 -13.58 -1.80 -10.80
N SER A 213 -12.50 -2.41 -10.33
CA SER A 213 -12.39 -2.97 -8.99
C SER A 213 -10.92 -3.11 -8.58
N TYR A 214 -10.67 -3.28 -7.27
CA TYR A 214 -9.32 -3.61 -6.82
C TYR A 214 -8.90 -5.03 -7.24
N ARG A 215 -9.85 -5.94 -7.46
CA ARG A 215 -9.58 -7.32 -7.85
C ARG A 215 -9.10 -7.44 -9.29
N GLU A 216 -9.52 -6.53 -10.16
CA GLU A 216 -9.25 -6.53 -11.61
C GLU A 216 -8.19 -5.49 -11.99
N MET A 217 -7.21 -5.25 -11.11
CA MET A 217 -6.02 -4.45 -11.40
C MET A 217 -4.76 -5.21 -11.00
N ASP A 218 -3.67 -4.96 -11.72
CA ASP A 218 -2.33 -5.39 -11.33
C ASP A 218 -1.79 -4.51 -10.19
N GLY A 219 -0.67 -4.91 -9.60
CA GLY A 219 0.10 -4.15 -8.63
C GLY A 219 1.58 -4.17 -8.96
N ASN A 220 2.31 -3.13 -8.63
CA ASN A 220 3.71 -2.95 -9.00
C ASN A 220 4.47 -2.29 -7.86
N GLY A 221 5.65 -2.80 -7.55
CA GLY A 221 6.56 -2.19 -6.58
C GLY A 221 7.09 -0.81 -7.02
N VAL A 222 6.94 -0.49 -8.32
CA VAL A 222 7.47 0.68 -9.03
C VAL A 222 9.00 0.69 -9.08
N HIS A 223 9.63 0.73 -7.92
CA HIS A 223 11.07 0.83 -7.75
C HIS A 223 11.76 -0.50 -8.00
N ALA A 224 13.03 -0.43 -8.39
CA ALA A 224 13.93 -1.53 -8.13
C ALA A 224 14.21 -1.63 -6.62
N TYR A 225 14.21 -2.82 -6.07
CA TYR A 225 14.78 -3.14 -4.76
C TYR A 225 16.09 -3.91 -4.96
N LYS A 226 16.94 -3.93 -3.93
CA LYS A 226 18.10 -4.82 -3.89
C LYS A 226 17.72 -6.11 -3.19
N LEU A 227 17.88 -7.24 -3.88
CA LEU A 227 17.87 -8.56 -3.26
C LEU A 227 19.32 -9.00 -2.98
N VAL A 228 19.55 -9.50 -1.77
CA VAL A 228 20.88 -9.91 -1.29
C VAL A 228 20.85 -11.37 -0.87
N ASN A 229 21.59 -12.22 -1.58
CA ASN A 229 21.62 -13.64 -1.29
C ASN A 229 22.52 -14.00 -0.10
N ALA A 230 22.59 -15.29 0.24
CA ALA A 230 23.38 -15.77 1.38
C ALA A 230 24.91 -15.52 1.25
N LYS A 231 25.40 -15.30 0.02
CA LYS A 231 26.81 -14.96 -0.28
C LYS A 231 27.08 -13.46 -0.24
N GLY A 232 26.05 -12.63 0.01
CA GLY A 232 26.15 -11.17 -0.04
C GLY A 232 26.11 -10.59 -1.45
N GLU A 233 25.77 -11.38 -2.47
CA GLU A 233 25.65 -10.89 -3.84
C GLU A 233 24.35 -10.12 -4.03
N VAL A 234 24.44 -8.96 -4.70
CA VAL A 234 23.31 -8.06 -4.93
C VAL A 234 22.70 -8.30 -6.32
N ARG A 235 21.37 -8.24 -6.41
CA ARG A 235 20.60 -8.11 -7.66
C ARG A 235 19.56 -6.99 -7.51
N TYR A 236 19.31 -6.26 -8.60
CA TYR A 236 18.25 -5.26 -8.65
C TYR A 236 16.97 -5.91 -9.18
N VAL A 237 15.86 -5.71 -8.48
CA VAL A 237 14.61 -6.44 -8.72
C VAL A 237 13.40 -5.53 -8.72
N LYS A 238 12.55 -5.64 -9.75
CA LYS A 238 11.19 -5.07 -9.74
C LYS A 238 10.17 -6.17 -9.44
N PHE A 239 9.12 -5.81 -8.69
CA PHE A 239 8.02 -6.71 -8.32
C PHE A 239 6.73 -6.34 -9.06
N HIS A 240 6.02 -7.35 -9.55
CA HIS A 240 4.74 -7.21 -10.24
C HIS A 240 3.73 -8.25 -9.74
N TRP A 241 2.61 -7.78 -9.21
CA TRP A 241 1.41 -8.56 -8.91
C TRP A 241 0.51 -8.63 -10.12
N LYS A 242 0.45 -9.79 -10.75
CA LYS A 242 -0.43 -10.05 -11.88
C LYS A 242 -1.78 -10.59 -11.38
N SER A 243 -2.85 -9.86 -11.64
CA SER A 243 -4.21 -10.27 -11.29
C SER A 243 -4.62 -11.53 -12.07
N LEU A 244 -5.16 -12.51 -11.34
CA LEU A 244 -5.75 -13.71 -11.96
C LEU A 244 -7.22 -13.53 -12.30
N GLN A 245 -7.80 -12.36 -12.00
CA GLN A 245 -9.15 -11.99 -12.40
C GLN A 245 -9.15 -11.29 -13.77
N GLY A 246 -7.98 -10.94 -14.29
CA GLY A 246 -7.82 -10.09 -15.48
C GLY A 246 -7.76 -8.60 -15.11
N ILE A 247 -7.71 -7.76 -16.15
CA ILE A 247 -7.69 -6.30 -16.02
C ILE A 247 -8.97 -5.73 -16.58
N ASN A 248 -9.63 -4.88 -15.79
CA ASN A 248 -10.89 -4.26 -16.17
C ASN A 248 -10.95 -2.80 -15.67
N ASN A 249 -11.29 -1.90 -16.58
CA ASN A 249 -11.28 -0.46 -16.35
C ASN A 249 -12.62 0.16 -16.76
N LEU A 250 -13.04 1.19 -16.04
CA LEU A 250 -14.21 1.99 -16.39
C LEU A 250 -13.80 3.05 -17.42
N ASP A 251 -14.55 3.15 -18.50
CA ASP A 251 -14.45 4.32 -19.39
C ASP A 251 -15.19 5.53 -18.78
N PRO A 252 -14.99 6.76 -19.30
CA PRO A 252 -15.57 7.96 -18.70
C PRO A 252 -17.10 7.93 -18.53
N LYS A 253 -17.83 7.25 -19.44
CA LYS A 253 -19.29 7.12 -19.32
C LYS A 253 -19.67 6.17 -18.19
N ALA A 254 -18.98 5.03 -18.10
CA ALA A 254 -19.19 4.06 -17.02
C ALA A 254 -18.88 4.68 -15.65
N VAL A 255 -17.81 5.49 -15.54
CA VAL A 255 -17.44 6.23 -14.32
C VAL A 255 -18.62 7.08 -13.82
N THR A 256 -19.24 7.88 -14.68
CA THR A 256 -20.39 8.72 -14.28
C THR A 256 -21.58 7.88 -13.80
N ILE A 257 -21.87 6.77 -14.48
CA ILE A 257 -22.99 5.89 -14.12
C ILE A 257 -22.75 5.24 -12.75
N VAL A 258 -21.56 4.71 -12.52
CA VAL A 258 -21.18 4.06 -11.24
C VAL A 258 -21.22 5.10 -10.11
N GLN A 259 -20.57 6.25 -10.31
CA GLN A 259 -20.50 7.29 -9.28
C GLN A 259 -21.89 7.81 -8.87
N GLY A 260 -22.82 7.92 -9.82
CA GLY A 260 -24.20 8.34 -9.54
C GLY A 260 -25.00 7.38 -8.64
N ARG A 261 -24.47 6.18 -8.37
CA ARG A 261 -25.13 5.13 -7.56
C ARG A 261 -24.31 4.70 -6.35
N ASP A 262 -22.99 4.62 -6.50
CA ASP A 262 -22.10 4.05 -5.51
C ASP A 262 -20.71 4.71 -5.53
N TYR A 263 -20.44 5.53 -4.51
CA TYR A 263 -19.14 6.16 -4.32
C TYR A 263 -18.10 5.20 -3.68
N SER A 264 -18.51 4.00 -3.26
CA SER A 264 -17.69 2.97 -2.59
C SER A 264 -17.61 1.65 -3.37
N HIS A 265 -17.76 1.70 -4.70
CA HIS A 265 -17.92 0.51 -5.54
C HIS A 265 -16.76 -0.50 -5.47
N MET A 266 -15.51 -0.05 -5.32
CA MET A 266 -14.34 -0.95 -5.22
C MET A 266 -14.27 -1.62 -3.84
N THR A 267 -14.64 -0.89 -2.79
CA THR A 267 -14.81 -1.45 -1.43
C THR A 267 -15.93 -2.49 -1.41
N ASN A 268 -17.10 -2.15 -1.96
CA ASN A 268 -18.24 -3.07 -2.05
C ASN A 268 -17.90 -4.32 -2.85
N ASP A 269 -17.20 -4.18 -3.98
CA ASP A 269 -16.72 -5.28 -4.79
C ASP A 269 -15.82 -6.23 -3.98
N LEU A 270 -14.73 -5.72 -3.37
CA LEU A 270 -13.77 -6.56 -2.64
C LEU A 270 -14.42 -7.29 -1.47
N VAL A 271 -15.16 -6.55 -0.62
CA VAL A 271 -15.79 -7.08 0.59
C VAL A 271 -16.81 -8.15 0.24
N SER A 272 -17.67 -7.89 -0.76
CA SER A 272 -18.73 -8.81 -1.14
C SER A 272 -18.20 -10.09 -1.78
N HIS A 273 -17.12 -10.03 -2.57
CA HIS A 273 -16.50 -11.20 -3.16
C HIS A 273 -15.85 -12.09 -2.11
N ILE A 274 -15.13 -11.50 -1.14
CA ILE A 274 -14.58 -12.26 -0.02
C ILE A 274 -15.69 -12.92 0.80
N ASN A 275 -16.77 -12.20 1.12
CA ASN A 275 -17.91 -12.77 1.87
C ASN A 275 -18.59 -13.94 1.13
N LYS A 276 -18.57 -13.94 -0.22
CA LYS A 276 -19.12 -15.01 -1.06
C LYS A 276 -18.14 -16.18 -1.30
N GLY A 277 -16.93 -16.12 -0.77
CA GLY A 277 -15.88 -17.13 -1.02
C GLY A 277 -15.18 -16.98 -2.38
N ASN A 278 -15.44 -15.91 -3.12
CA ASN A 278 -14.83 -15.60 -4.41
C ASN A 278 -13.50 -14.85 -4.19
N PHE A 279 -12.52 -15.52 -3.61
CA PHE A 279 -11.26 -14.93 -3.17
C PHE A 279 -10.40 -14.45 -4.34
N PRO A 280 -10.05 -13.15 -4.42
CA PRO A 280 -9.16 -12.66 -5.47
C PRO A 280 -7.72 -13.11 -5.24
N LYS A 281 -7.01 -13.30 -6.34
CA LYS A 281 -5.65 -13.83 -6.39
C LYS A 281 -4.75 -12.99 -7.28
N TRP A 282 -3.48 -12.93 -6.90
CA TRP A 282 -2.42 -12.35 -7.72
C TRP A 282 -1.19 -13.25 -7.70
N ASP A 283 -0.62 -13.49 -8.87
CA ASP A 283 0.70 -14.11 -8.98
C ASP A 283 1.77 -13.01 -8.82
N LEU A 284 2.79 -13.26 -8.00
CA LEU A 284 3.96 -12.37 -7.90
C LEU A 284 4.98 -12.75 -8.97
N TYR A 285 5.43 -11.76 -9.73
CA TYR A 285 6.52 -11.85 -10.68
C TYR A 285 7.66 -10.92 -10.27
N VAL A 286 8.87 -11.31 -10.66
CA VAL A 286 10.07 -10.49 -10.54
C VAL A 286 10.79 -10.32 -11.86
N GLN A 287 11.29 -9.12 -12.11
CA GLN A 287 12.30 -8.85 -13.13
C GLN A 287 13.65 -8.64 -12.44
N VAL A 288 14.75 -9.17 -12.99
CA VAL A 288 16.04 -9.20 -12.31
C VAL A 288 17.14 -8.61 -13.19
N LEU A 289 17.93 -7.70 -12.64
CA LEU A 289 19.14 -7.16 -13.26
C LEU A 289 20.36 -7.37 -12.36
N ASN A 290 21.51 -7.66 -12.99
CA ASN A 290 22.78 -7.60 -12.28
C ASN A 290 23.21 -6.13 -12.12
N PRO A 291 23.99 -5.77 -11.07
CA PRO A 291 24.52 -4.43 -10.92
C PRO A 291 25.25 -3.90 -12.17
N LYS A 292 26.02 -4.77 -12.84
CA LYS A 292 26.74 -4.45 -14.09
C LYS A 292 25.83 -4.26 -15.32
N ASP A 293 24.53 -4.53 -15.22
CA ASP A 293 23.63 -4.36 -16.36
C ASP A 293 22.92 -2.99 -16.33
N LEU A 294 23.00 -2.26 -15.21
CA LEU A 294 22.35 -0.94 -15.05
C LEU A 294 22.82 0.11 -16.07
N TYR A 295 24.07 0.02 -16.53
CA TYR A 295 24.66 0.96 -17.50
C TYR A 295 24.35 0.61 -18.96
N LYS A 296 23.74 -0.55 -19.23
CA LYS A 296 23.49 -1.02 -20.61
C LYS A 296 22.23 -0.45 -21.25
N PHE A 297 21.38 0.20 -20.45
CA PHE A 297 20.12 0.78 -20.88
C PHE A 297 20.31 2.25 -21.29
N ASP A 298 19.54 2.69 -22.29
CA ASP A 298 19.51 4.10 -22.72
C ASP A 298 18.79 5.02 -21.71
N PHE A 299 18.06 4.42 -20.76
CA PHE A 299 17.45 5.10 -19.61
C PHE A 299 18.12 4.61 -18.32
N ASP A 300 17.94 5.34 -17.22
CA ASP A 300 18.37 4.87 -15.90
C ASP A 300 17.41 3.82 -15.34
N PRO A 301 17.82 2.56 -15.10
CA PRO A 301 16.92 1.54 -14.57
C PRO A 301 16.44 1.79 -13.13
N LEU A 302 17.04 2.75 -12.41
CA LEU A 302 16.61 3.21 -11.09
C LEU A 302 15.74 4.48 -11.15
N ASP A 303 15.38 4.95 -12.35
CA ASP A 303 14.39 6.02 -12.53
C ASP A 303 12.96 5.46 -12.32
N ALA A 304 12.27 5.93 -11.28
CA ALA A 304 10.90 5.52 -10.95
C ALA A 304 9.87 5.84 -12.05
N THR A 305 10.22 6.63 -13.06
CA THR A 305 9.37 6.93 -14.23
C THR A 305 9.51 5.90 -15.36
N LYS A 306 10.32 4.84 -15.17
CA LYS A 306 10.66 3.85 -16.20
C LYS A 306 10.21 2.43 -15.84
N ILE A 307 9.68 1.70 -16.81
CA ILE A 307 9.61 0.23 -16.78
C ILE A 307 10.90 -0.39 -17.34
N TRP A 308 11.08 -1.69 -17.17
CA TRP A 308 12.19 -2.47 -17.74
C TRP A 308 11.69 -3.30 -18.95
N PRO A 309 11.57 -2.71 -20.15
CA PRO A 309 11.14 -3.44 -21.32
C PRO A 309 12.18 -4.51 -21.71
N GLY A 310 11.72 -5.68 -22.15
CA GLY A 310 12.58 -6.77 -22.61
C GLY A 310 13.30 -7.56 -21.51
N VAL A 311 13.16 -7.18 -20.23
CA VAL A 311 13.63 -8.00 -19.10
C VAL A 311 12.57 -9.03 -18.76
N PRO A 312 12.87 -10.34 -18.79
CA PRO A 312 11.88 -11.39 -18.56
C PRO A 312 11.36 -11.37 -17.13
N GLU A 313 10.10 -11.76 -16.97
CA GLU A 313 9.45 -11.92 -15.67
C GLU A 313 9.55 -13.39 -15.21
N ARG A 314 9.90 -13.59 -13.93
CA ARG A 314 9.94 -14.90 -13.25
C ARG A 314 8.83 -14.95 -12.22
N LYS A 315 7.90 -15.91 -12.33
CA LYS A 315 6.84 -16.12 -11.33
C LYS A 315 7.46 -16.66 -10.04
N VAL A 316 7.17 -16.03 -8.91
CA VAL A 316 7.73 -16.35 -7.58
C VAL A 316 6.73 -17.09 -6.71
N GLY A 317 5.46 -16.69 -6.75
CA GLY A 317 4.45 -17.21 -5.85
C GLY A 317 3.07 -16.64 -6.14
N GLN A 318 2.13 -16.92 -5.26
CA GLN A 318 0.74 -16.48 -5.39
C GLN A 318 0.21 -15.95 -4.06
N MET A 319 -0.50 -14.85 -4.10
CA MET A 319 -1.27 -14.31 -2.99
C MET A 319 -2.76 -14.56 -3.20
N VAL A 320 -3.46 -14.93 -2.13
CA VAL A 320 -4.92 -15.06 -2.08
C VAL A 320 -5.45 -14.24 -0.92
N LEU A 321 -6.39 -13.31 -1.17
CA LEU A 321 -7.07 -12.55 -0.12
C LEU A 321 -8.40 -13.21 0.23
N ASN A 322 -8.56 -13.64 1.47
CA ASN A 322 -9.63 -14.56 1.86
C ASN A 322 -10.39 -14.18 3.13
N ARG A 323 -10.09 -13.03 3.74
CA ARG A 323 -10.79 -12.60 4.94
C ARG A 323 -10.86 -11.08 5.05
N ASN A 324 -12.07 -10.57 5.24
CA ASN A 324 -12.32 -9.17 5.53
C ASN A 324 -11.83 -8.81 6.95
N PRO A 325 -11.41 -7.56 7.20
CA PRO A 325 -11.16 -7.07 8.56
C PRO A 325 -12.40 -7.24 9.44
N ALA A 326 -12.20 -7.64 10.70
CA ALA A 326 -13.25 -7.66 11.70
C ALA A 326 -13.64 -6.23 12.13
N ASN A 327 -12.67 -5.31 12.14
CA ASN A 327 -12.92 -3.89 12.41
C ASN A 327 -12.05 -3.00 11.51
N VAL A 328 -12.71 -2.16 10.71
CA VAL A 328 -12.03 -1.28 9.74
C VAL A 328 -11.07 -0.31 10.42
N PHE A 329 -11.42 0.25 11.58
CA PHE A 329 -10.57 1.21 12.26
C PHE A 329 -9.31 0.55 12.84
N GLN A 330 -9.47 -0.53 13.60
CA GLN A 330 -8.36 -1.24 14.27
C GLN A 330 -7.38 -1.90 13.29
N GLU A 331 -7.84 -2.24 12.09
CA GLU A 331 -7.03 -2.97 11.11
C GLU A 331 -6.70 -2.09 9.90
N THR A 332 -7.69 -1.68 9.11
CA THR A 332 -7.46 -0.92 7.87
C THR A 332 -6.98 0.51 8.12
N GLU A 333 -7.54 1.21 9.11
CA GLU A 333 -7.14 2.60 9.38
C GLU A 333 -5.80 2.63 10.13
N GLN A 334 -5.62 1.77 11.13
CA GLN A 334 -4.42 1.73 11.96
C GLN A 334 -3.22 0.99 11.35
N VAL A 335 -3.36 0.28 10.21
CA VAL A 335 -2.18 -0.36 9.58
C VAL A 335 -1.12 0.69 9.19
N ALA A 336 0.13 0.39 9.51
CA ALA A 336 1.31 1.17 9.20
C ALA A 336 2.13 0.42 8.14
N MET A 337 2.03 0.87 6.89
CA MET A 337 2.76 0.32 5.74
C MET A 337 3.98 1.20 5.47
N ALA A 338 5.20 0.67 5.47
CA ALA A 338 6.40 1.49 5.27
C ALA A 338 7.47 0.74 4.46
N PRO A 339 8.04 1.33 3.39
CA PRO A 339 9.19 0.73 2.69
C PRO A 339 10.44 0.49 3.56
N ALA A 340 10.51 1.10 4.76
CA ALA A 340 11.53 0.83 5.76
C ALA A 340 11.34 -0.49 6.52
N ASN A 341 10.13 -1.08 6.50
CA ASN A 341 9.89 -2.41 7.05
C ASN A 341 10.47 -3.44 6.10
N LEU A 342 11.76 -3.74 6.30
CA LEU A 342 12.57 -4.65 5.51
C LEU A 342 13.02 -5.84 6.37
N VAL A 343 13.37 -6.92 5.69
CA VAL A 343 13.92 -8.13 6.32
C VAL A 343 15.29 -8.44 5.69
N PRO A 344 16.22 -9.10 6.41
CA PRO A 344 17.53 -9.46 5.85
C PRO A 344 17.40 -10.16 4.50
N GLY A 345 18.07 -9.61 3.48
CA GLY A 345 17.98 -10.10 2.10
C GLY A 345 17.15 -9.22 1.16
N ILE A 346 16.45 -8.21 1.67
CA ILE A 346 15.73 -7.19 0.89
C ILE A 346 16.17 -5.81 1.38
N GLU A 347 16.64 -4.96 0.47
CA GLU A 347 17.18 -3.63 0.76
C GLU A 347 16.64 -2.61 -0.26
N PRO A 348 16.61 -1.31 0.07
CA PRO A 348 16.24 -0.29 -0.91
C PRO A 348 17.37 -0.12 -1.93
N SER A 349 17.04 0.03 -3.21
CA SER A 349 18.01 0.47 -4.22
C SER A 349 18.31 1.96 -4.12
N GLU A 350 19.24 2.45 -4.91
CA GLU A 350 19.61 3.87 -5.01
C GLU A 350 18.60 4.71 -5.83
N ASP A 351 17.41 4.18 -6.14
CA ASP A 351 16.27 4.96 -6.65
C ASP A 351 15.96 6.11 -5.68
N ARG A 352 16.12 7.35 -6.16
CA ARG A 352 16.04 8.56 -5.33
C ARG A 352 14.64 8.81 -4.78
N LEU A 353 13.60 8.33 -5.46
CA LEU A 353 12.24 8.38 -4.94
C LEU A 353 12.07 7.35 -3.82
N LEU A 354 12.55 6.12 -4.01
CA LEU A 354 12.50 5.08 -2.97
C LEU A 354 13.21 5.52 -1.68
N GLN A 355 14.39 6.14 -1.80
CA GLN A 355 15.18 6.60 -0.65
C GLN A 355 14.41 7.56 0.26
N GLY A 356 13.70 8.55 -0.29
CA GLY A 356 12.87 9.44 0.52
C GLY A 356 11.65 8.74 1.13
N ARG A 357 11.10 7.71 0.47
CA ARG A 357 9.99 6.90 1.01
C ARG A 357 10.42 6.04 2.21
N VAL A 358 11.67 5.58 2.25
CA VAL A 358 12.19 4.84 3.43
C VAL A 358 12.06 5.71 4.70
N PHE A 359 12.30 7.02 4.60
CA PHE A 359 12.11 7.94 5.72
C PHE A 359 10.62 8.28 5.96
N SER A 360 9.95 8.82 4.95
CA SER A 360 8.68 9.55 5.12
C SER A 360 7.54 8.72 5.73
N TYR A 361 7.47 7.42 5.42
CA TYR A 361 6.38 6.59 5.93
C TYR A 361 6.47 6.35 7.44
N ALA A 362 7.65 6.02 7.96
CA ALA A 362 7.84 5.81 9.39
C ALA A 362 7.59 7.11 10.17
N ASP A 363 8.08 8.24 9.63
CA ASP A 363 7.89 9.58 10.22
C ASP A 363 6.40 9.95 10.34
N THR A 364 5.64 9.90 9.24
CA THR A 364 4.21 10.28 9.28
C THR A 364 3.38 9.34 10.17
N GLN A 365 3.81 8.09 10.36
CA GLN A 365 3.15 7.13 11.25
C GLN A 365 3.35 7.46 12.73
N LEU A 366 4.52 8.00 13.10
CA LEU A 366 4.76 8.48 14.47
C LEU A 366 3.76 9.59 14.85
N TYR A 367 3.44 10.49 13.91
CA TYR A 367 2.40 11.50 14.12
C TYR A 367 0.98 10.91 14.11
N ARG A 368 0.65 10.14 13.07
CA ARG A 368 -0.73 9.68 12.83
C ARG A 368 -1.22 8.67 13.88
N LEU A 369 -0.33 7.80 14.35
CA LEU A 369 -0.67 6.68 15.24
C LEU A 369 0.02 6.76 16.60
N GLY A 370 1.20 7.38 16.67
CA GLY A 370 1.99 7.49 17.90
C GLY A 370 3.23 6.59 17.91
N ALA A 371 4.11 6.83 18.89
CA ALA A 371 5.38 6.12 19.05
C ALA A 371 5.24 4.59 19.16
N ASN A 372 4.14 4.11 19.76
CA ASN A 372 3.86 2.69 19.98
C ASN A 372 3.01 2.04 18.87
N ALA A 373 2.88 2.68 17.69
CA ALA A 373 2.05 2.19 16.59
C ALA A 373 2.37 0.76 16.13
N LEU A 374 3.63 0.33 16.24
CA LEU A 374 4.07 -1.03 15.89
C LEU A 374 3.71 -2.08 16.94
N GLN A 375 3.18 -1.69 18.11
CA GLN A 375 2.60 -2.60 19.09
C GLN A 375 1.12 -2.91 18.80
N LEU A 376 0.45 -2.11 17.96
CA LEU A 376 -0.93 -2.36 17.57
C LEU A 376 -1.05 -3.72 16.86
N PRO A 377 -2.09 -4.53 17.13
CA PRO A 377 -2.17 -5.92 16.65
C PRO A 377 -1.96 -6.10 15.15
N ILE A 378 -2.44 -5.18 14.32
CA ILE A 378 -2.28 -5.24 12.86
C ILE A 378 -0.85 -4.96 12.38
N ASN A 379 -0.05 -4.24 13.17
CA ASN A 379 1.32 -3.83 12.84
C ASN A 379 2.38 -4.70 13.52
N ALA A 380 2.01 -5.35 14.61
CA ALA A 380 2.91 -6.21 15.38
C ALA A 380 3.47 -7.34 14.51
N PRO A 381 4.78 -7.62 14.59
CA PRO A 381 5.36 -8.77 13.90
C PRO A 381 4.95 -10.08 14.57
N LYS A 382 4.99 -11.19 13.82
CA LYS A 382 4.76 -12.55 14.34
C LYS A 382 6.03 -13.22 14.87
N VAL A 383 7.02 -12.41 15.23
CA VAL A 383 8.30 -12.81 15.82
C VAL A 383 8.56 -11.97 17.07
N ALA A 384 9.43 -12.44 17.95
CA ALA A 384 9.80 -11.67 19.14
C ALA A 384 10.50 -10.35 18.76
N VAL A 385 10.17 -9.28 19.48
CA VAL A 385 10.82 -7.98 19.37
C VAL A 385 11.71 -7.78 20.60
N ASN A 386 13.00 -7.51 20.40
CA ASN A 386 13.97 -7.34 21.49
C ASN A 386 14.93 -6.19 21.17
N ASN A 387 14.72 -5.04 21.79
CA ASN A 387 15.55 -3.84 21.62
C ASN A 387 15.45 -2.92 22.86
N GLY A 388 15.98 -1.69 22.77
CA GLY A 388 15.95 -0.69 23.83
C GLY A 388 14.90 0.42 23.67
N ASN A 389 13.98 0.32 22.69
CA ASN A 389 12.92 1.32 22.51
C ASN A 389 11.90 1.20 23.66
N GLN A 390 11.47 2.32 24.25
CA GLN A 390 10.61 2.32 25.43
C GLN A 390 9.68 3.54 25.52
N ASP A 391 8.82 3.54 26.54
CA ASP A 391 7.94 4.64 26.93
C ASP A 391 6.97 5.06 25.81
N GLY A 392 6.81 6.35 25.56
CA GLY A 392 5.86 6.88 24.59
C GLY A 392 4.38 6.74 25.00
N ALA A 393 3.51 7.50 24.34
CA ALA A 393 2.07 7.47 24.62
C ALA A 393 1.48 6.07 24.38
N MET A 394 0.55 5.65 25.24
CA MET A 394 -0.16 4.36 25.14
C MET A 394 0.77 3.14 25.05
N ASN A 395 1.86 3.13 25.81
CA ASN A 395 2.69 1.93 25.94
C ASN A 395 1.90 0.82 26.62
N ILE A 396 1.71 -0.31 25.94
CA ILE A 396 0.98 -1.49 26.44
C ILE A 396 1.92 -2.65 26.78
N GLY A 397 3.23 -2.41 26.76
CA GLY A 397 4.25 -3.38 27.11
C GLY A 397 4.32 -3.65 28.61
N HIS A 398 4.89 -4.80 28.97
CA HIS A 398 5.14 -5.18 30.36
C HIS A 398 6.63 -5.48 30.54
N SER A 399 7.41 -4.45 30.87
CA SER A 399 8.87 -4.53 31.05
C SER A 399 9.24 -4.60 32.53
N SER A 400 10.18 -5.48 32.89
CA SER A 400 10.69 -5.63 34.27
C SER A 400 12.20 -5.48 34.41
N SER A 401 12.94 -5.36 33.31
CA SER A 401 14.40 -5.23 33.30
C SER A 401 14.85 -3.78 33.42
N GLY A 402 15.92 -3.53 34.19
CA GLY A 402 16.62 -2.24 34.21
C GLY A 402 17.64 -2.04 33.07
N VAL A 403 17.78 -3.02 32.16
CA VAL A 403 18.74 -2.96 31.03
C VAL A 403 18.01 -2.63 29.74
N ASN A 404 17.82 -1.35 29.49
CA ASN A 404 17.21 -0.77 28.27
C ASN A 404 18.24 -0.26 27.25
N TYR A 405 19.52 -0.60 27.43
CA TYR A 405 20.65 -0.18 26.58
C TYR A 405 21.41 -1.38 26.00
N GLN A 406 22.25 -1.12 25.00
CA GLN A 406 23.21 -2.05 24.39
C GLN A 406 24.51 -1.25 24.10
N PRO A 407 25.71 -1.82 24.30
CA PRO A 407 25.97 -3.16 24.84
C PRO A 407 25.74 -3.27 26.35
N SER A 408 25.48 -4.47 26.84
CA SER A 408 25.41 -4.77 28.29
C SER A 408 25.92 -6.17 28.58
N ARG A 409 26.77 -6.29 29.60
CA ARG A 409 27.22 -7.59 30.14
C ARG A 409 26.20 -8.25 31.07
N LEU A 410 25.21 -7.50 31.57
CA LEU A 410 24.19 -8.00 32.50
C LEU A 410 23.03 -8.67 31.77
N LEU A 411 22.62 -8.09 30.64
CA LEU A 411 21.62 -8.64 29.73
C LEU A 411 22.04 -8.33 28.29
N PRO A 412 22.88 -9.18 27.67
CA PRO A 412 23.36 -8.94 26.32
C PRO A 412 22.24 -9.06 25.29
N ARG A 413 22.34 -8.21 24.25
CA ARG A 413 21.52 -8.27 23.03
C ARG A 413 22.49 -8.31 21.86
N ASP A 414 22.83 -9.51 21.42
CA ASP A 414 23.88 -9.72 20.43
C ASP A 414 23.42 -9.36 19.02
N GLU A 415 24.32 -8.75 18.25
CA GLU A 415 24.10 -8.37 16.87
C GLU A 415 24.34 -9.55 15.92
N SER A 416 23.49 -9.71 14.91
CA SER A 416 23.68 -10.71 13.87
C SER A 416 24.58 -10.18 12.75
N GLN A 417 25.81 -10.71 12.65
CA GLN A 417 26.75 -10.32 11.58
C GLN A 417 26.21 -10.64 10.18
N THR A 418 25.39 -11.70 10.05
CA THR A 418 24.76 -12.09 8.77
C THR A 418 23.66 -11.13 8.34
N ALA A 419 23.22 -10.21 9.21
CA ALA A 419 22.22 -9.20 8.93
C ALA A 419 22.80 -7.81 8.61
N ARG A 420 24.14 -7.68 8.50
CA ARG A 420 24.76 -6.44 8.00
C ARG A 420 24.26 -6.09 6.60
N TYR A 421 24.07 -4.80 6.35
CA TYR A 421 23.68 -4.28 5.04
C TYR A 421 24.73 -4.58 3.97
N SER A 422 24.28 -4.74 2.73
CA SER A 422 25.18 -4.89 1.59
C SER A 422 26.07 -3.65 1.41
N GLN A 423 27.30 -3.88 0.96
CA GLN A 423 28.23 -2.81 0.63
C GLN A 423 28.15 -2.51 -0.86
N SER A 424 27.97 -1.24 -1.20
CA SER A 424 28.00 -0.76 -2.59
C SER A 424 29.23 0.13 -2.78
N ALA A 425 29.94 -0.06 -3.88
CA ALA A 425 31.07 0.81 -4.22
C ALA A 425 30.56 2.23 -4.51
N LEU A 426 31.25 3.24 -3.97
CA LEU A 426 30.93 4.65 -4.18
C LEU A 426 31.97 5.28 -5.11
N SER A 427 31.52 6.24 -5.94
CA SER A 427 32.38 7.04 -6.81
C SER A 427 31.80 8.44 -6.98
N GLY A 428 32.64 9.44 -7.25
CA GLY A 428 32.24 10.85 -7.39
C GLY A 428 32.25 11.61 -6.06
N SER A 429 31.44 12.67 -5.96
CA SER A 429 31.27 13.48 -4.75
C SER A 429 29.79 13.54 -4.34
N THR A 430 29.53 14.01 -3.11
CA THR A 430 28.19 14.49 -2.76
C THR A 430 27.78 15.59 -3.75
N GLN A 431 26.52 15.56 -4.18
CA GLN A 431 26.04 16.43 -5.25
C GLN A 431 24.53 16.65 -5.18
N GLN A 432 24.07 17.70 -5.87
CA GLN A 432 22.66 18.00 -6.12
C GLN A 432 22.47 18.19 -7.64
N ALA A 433 22.42 17.07 -8.37
CA ALA A 433 22.27 17.06 -9.81
C ALA A 433 21.27 15.98 -10.24
N LYS A 434 20.51 16.25 -11.31
CA LYS A 434 19.60 15.26 -11.93
C LYS A 434 20.37 14.06 -12.49
N ILE A 435 19.64 12.97 -12.76
CA ILE A 435 20.20 11.81 -13.47
C ILE A 435 20.57 12.19 -14.91
N GLN A 436 21.53 11.48 -15.50
CA GLN A 436 22.05 11.81 -16.84
C GLN A 436 21.21 11.21 -17.99
N ARG A 437 20.59 10.03 -17.76
CA ARG A 437 19.80 9.28 -18.77
C ARG A 437 18.32 9.41 -18.47
N GLU A 438 17.71 10.51 -18.90
CA GLU A 438 16.32 10.84 -18.55
C GLU A 438 15.28 10.13 -19.42
N GLN A 439 15.45 10.07 -20.75
CA GLN A 439 14.54 9.41 -21.70
C GLN A 439 13.05 9.66 -21.41
N ASN A 440 12.65 10.93 -21.33
CA ASN A 440 11.37 11.34 -20.77
C ASN A 440 10.15 10.93 -21.62
N PHE A 441 10.30 10.77 -22.93
CA PHE A 441 9.15 10.68 -23.84
C PHE A 441 9.01 9.31 -24.52
N LYS A 442 10.11 8.59 -24.77
CA LYS A 442 10.09 7.29 -25.47
C LYS A 442 9.07 6.30 -24.91
N GLN A 443 9.14 5.98 -23.61
CA GLN A 443 8.24 4.98 -23.01
C GLN A 443 6.78 5.45 -22.93
N ALA A 444 6.53 6.76 -22.90
CA ALA A 444 5.17 7.31 -22.99
C ALA A 444 4.57 7.10 -24.38
N GLY A 445 5.38 7.30 -25.43
CA GLY A 445 4.99 7.01 -26.80
C GLY A 445 4.73 5.51 -27.02
N ASP A 446 5.60 4.65 -26.50
CA ASP A 446 5.43 3.20 -26.58
C ASP A 446 4.13 2.75 -25.88
N LEU A 447 3.81 3.34 -24.72
CA LEU A 447 2.54 3.11 -24.02
C LEU A 447 1.33 3.58 -24.85
N TYR A 448 1.36 4.80 -25.36
CA TYR A 448 0.27 5.33 -26.20
C TYR A 448 0.01 4.43 -27.41
N ARG A 449 1.07 4.00 -28.09
CA ARG A 449 0.96 3.12 -29.25
C ARG A 449 0.44 1.72 -28.91
N SER A 450 0.61 1.26 -27.66
CA SER A 450 0.08 -0.04 -27.23
C SER A 450 -1.44 -0.06 -27.04
N PHE A 451 -2.06 1.11 -26.85
CA PHE A 451 -3.51 1.21 -26.66
C PHE A 451 -4.30 0.97 -27.96
N SER A 452 -5.48 0.38 -27.81
CA SER A 452 -6.48 0.27 -28.87
C SER A 452 -7.00 1.65 -29.30
N LYS A 453 -7.65 1.72 -30.47
CA LYS A 453 -8.24 2.97 -30.97
C LYS A 453 -9.24 3.60 -29.99
N LYS A 454 -10.03 2.79 -29.28
CA LYS A 454 -10.97 3.27 -28.27
C LYS A 454 -10.22 3.88 -27.08
N GLU A 455 -9.23 3.18 -26.55
CA GLU A 455 -8.45 3.63 -25.39
C GLU A 455 -7.65 4.91 -25.71
N ARG A 456 -7.07 5.02 -26.92
CA ARG A 456 -6.42 6.26 -27.37
C ARG A 456 -7.40 7.43 -27.42
N LYS A 457 -8.64 7.20 -27.89
CA LYS A 457 -9.69 8.22 -27.93
C LYS A 457 -10.07 8.65 -26.51
N ASP A 458 -10.37 7.70 -25.63
CA ASP A 458 -10.75 7.97 -24.24
C ASP A 458 -9.64 8.75 -23.50
N LEU A 459 -8.37 8.38 -23.74
CA LEU A 459 -7.20 9.10 -23.23
C LEU A 459 -7.11 10.53 -23.77
N ILE A 460 -7.24 10.72 -25.08
CA ILE A 460 -7.17 12.04 -25.72
C ILE A 460 -8.27 12.96 -25.19
N GLU A 461 -9.50 12.45 -25.08
CA GLU A 461 -10.64 13.21 -24.57
C GLU A 461 -10.48 13.54 -23.09
N SER A 462 -10.07 12.57 -22.27
CA SER A 462 -9.89 12.75 -20.82
C SER A 462 -8.75 13.73 -20.51
N PHE A 463 -7.58 13.54 -21.13
CA PHE A 463 -6.43 14.42 -20.91
C PHE A 463 -6.73 15.82 -21.45
N GLY A 464 -7.21 15.92 -22.69
CA GLY A 464 -7.47 17.22 -23.30
C GLY A 464 -8.56 18.01 -22.60
N GLY A 465 -9.60 17.35 -22.08
CA GLY A 465 -10.66 17.98 -21.30
C GLY A 465 -10.14 18.57 -19.99
N SER A 466 -9.29 17.82 -19.29
CA SER A 466 -8.64 18.25 -18.04
C SER A 466 -7.65 19.41 -18.28
N LEU A 467 -6.91 19.38 -19.40
CA LEU A 467 -5.91 20.40 -19.76
C LEU A 467 -6.54 21.70 -20.33
N ALA A 468 -7.81 21.67 -20.74
CA ALA A 468 -8.44 22.77 -21.50
C ALA A 468 -8.46 24.11 -20.76
N THR A 469 -8.55 24.09 -19.42
CA THR A 469 -8.64 25.28 -18.57
C THR A 469 -7.30 25.73 -17.98
N THR A 470 -6.21 25.01 -18.28
CA THR A 470 -4.85 25.40 -17.86
C THR A 470 -4.43 26.70 -18.54
N ASP A 471 -3.55 27.46 -17.89
CA ASP A 471 -2.93 28.64 -18.48
C ASP A 471 -2.27 28.32 -19.83
N ASP A 472 -2.15 29.34 -20.67
CA ASP A 472 -1.73 29.17 -22.05
C ASP A 472 -0.31 28.61 -22.18
N GLU A 473 0.62 29.01 -21.32
CA GLU A 473 2.01 28.58 -21.42
C GLU A 473 2.19 27.12 -21.01
N SER A 474 1.72 26.76 -19.81
CA SER A 474 1.82 25.39 -19.30
C SER A 474 1.11 24.40 -20.21
N LYS A 475 -0.06 24.77 -20.75
CA LYS A 475 -0.80 23.97 -21.72
C LYS A 475 0.05 23.61 -22.93
N HIS A 476 0.67 24.59 -23.57
CA HIS A 476 1.47 24.34 -24.78
C HIS A 476 2.76 23.55 -24.49
N ILE A 477 3.35 23.75 -23.32
CA ILE A 477 4.51 22.96 -22.87
C ILE A 477 4.12 21.49 -22.69
N ILE A 478 3.05 21.20 -21.93
CA ILE A 478 2.55 19.82 -21.75
C ILE A 478 2.21 19.17 -23.09
N LEU A 479 1.48 19.88 -23.96
CA LEU A 479 1.15 19.37 -25.30
C LEU A 479 2.40 19.03 -26.11
N SER A 480 3.49 19.79 -25.95
CA SER A 480 4.77 19.49 -26.61
C SER A 480 5.42 18.20 -26.10
N PHE A 481 5.28 17.88 -24.81
CA PHE A 481 5.74 16.61 -24.25
C PHE A 481 4.97 15.43 -24.85
N LEU A 482 3.64 15.55 -24.96
CA LEU A 482 2.79 14.53 -25.56
C LEU A 482 3.10 14.35 -27.06
N TYR A 483 3.34 15.45 -27.78
CA TYR A 483 3.71 15.43 -29.20
C TYR A 483 5.09 14.79 -29.42
N LYS A 484 6.04 15.07 -28.53
CA LYS A 484 7.37 14.45 -28.54
C LYS A 484 7.29 12.94 -28.31
N ALA A 485 6.39 12.48 -27.44
CA ALA A 485 6.14 11.06 -27.21
C ALA A 485 5.50 10.37 -28.43
N ASP A 486 4.46 10.99 -29.01
CA ASP A 486 3.83 10.53 -30.24
C ASP A 486 3.07 11.69 -30.97
N PRO A 487 3.30 11.93 -32.27
CA PRO A 487 2.62 13.00 -33.00
C PRO A 487 1.09 12.90 -33.06
N GLU A 488 0.52 11.68 -33.15
CA GLU A 488 -0.94 11.47 -33.13
C GLU A 488 -1.48 11.88 -31.76
N TYR A 489 -0.79 11.46 -30.70
CA TYR A 489 -1.17 11.74 -29.32
C TYR A 489 -1.19 13.25 -29.04
N GLY A 490 -0.07 13.94 -29.27
CA GLY A 490 0.04 15.36 -29.02
C GLY A 490 -0.94 16.18 -29.87
N SER A 491 -1.14 15.81 -31.14
CA SER A 491 -2.10 16.51 -32.02
C SER A 491 -3.55 16.31 -31.56
N GLY A 492 -3.90 15.09 -31.14
CA GLY A 492 -5.22 14.77 -30.62
C GLY A 492 -5.56 15.57 -29.37
N VAL A 493 -4.66 15.57 -28.37
CA VAL A 493 -4.87 16.32 -27.12
C VAL A 493 -4.88 17.82 -27.38
N THR A 494 -4.03 18.32 -28.29
CA THR A 494 -4.01 19.74 -28.69
C THR A 494 -5.37 20.21 -29.19
N LYS A 495 -6.03 19.39 -30.02
CA LYS A 495 -7.36 19.68 -30.55
C LYS A 495 -8.41 19.79 -29.43
N VAL A 496 -8.41 18.87 -28.47
CA VAL A 496 -9.38 18.86 -27.37
C VAL A 496 -9.12 19.99 -26.38
N ALA A 497 -7.85 20.24 -26.02
CA ALA A 497 -7.44 21.29 -25.09
C ALA A 497 -7.46 22.72 -25.70
N LYS A 498 -7.81 22.84 -26.99
CA LYS A 498 -7.83 24.09 -27.76
C LYS A 498 -6.48 24.81 -27.78
N GLY A 499 -5.38 24.06 -27.94
CA GLY A 499 -4.04 24.61 -28.13
C GLY A 499 -3.71 24.92 -29.60
N ASP A 500 -2.64 25.69 -29.81
CA ASP A 500 -2.04 25.96 -31.11
C ASP A 500 -1.01 24.87 -31.48
N LEU A 501 -1.37 24.03 -32.44
CA LEU A 501 -0.53 22.94 -32.93
C LEU A 501 0.80 23.43 -33.54
N GLY A 502 0.83 24.63 -34.13
CA GLY A 502 2.06 25.21 -34.67
C GLY A 502 3.09 25.45 -33.56
N ARG A 503 2.65 26.09 -32.47
CA ARG A 503 3.47 26.30 -31.27
C ARG A 503 3.89 24.98 -30.62
N VAL A 504 2.98 24.02 -30.50
CA VAL A 504 3.29 22.69 -29.93
C VAL A 504 4.42 22.00 -30.68
N LYS A 505 4.37 21.99 -32.02
CA LYS A 505 5.44 21.41 -32.86
C LYS A 505 6.77 22.15 -32.68
N ALA A 506 6.74 23.47 -32.62
CA ALA A 506 7.94 24.29 -32.42
C ALA A 506 8.59 24.06 -31.05
N LEU A 507 7.80 23.85 -29.99
CA LEU A 507 8.30 23.47 -28.66
C LEU A 507 8.86 22.04 -28.66
N ALA A 508 8.13 21.09 -29.23
CA ALA A 508 8.55 19.69 -29.27
C ALA A 508 9.86 19.47 -30.04
N ALA A 509 10.12 20.29 -31.07
CA ALA A 509 11.37 20.27 -31.83
C ALA A 509 12.62 20.61 -30.99
N LYS A 510 12.44 21.27 -29.84
CA LYS A 510 13.54 21.63 -28.91
C LYS A 510 13.79 20.55 -27.86
N LEU A 511 12.91 19.55 -27.73
CA LEU A 511 13.02 18.51 -26.73
C LEU A 511 13.94 17.37 -27.19
N ALA A 512 14.83 16.93 -26.30
CA ALA A 512 15.64 15.74 -26.48
C ALA A 512 14.98 14.52 -25.83
N ASP A 513 15.19 13.34 -26.40
CA ASP A 513 14.96 12.07 -25.70
C ASP A 513 16.23 11.65 -24.96
#